data_AF-A0AAJ6E800-F1
#
_entry.id   AF-A0AAJ6E800-F1
#
_cell.length_a   1.000
_cell.length_b   1.000
_cell.length_c   1.000
_cell.angle_alpha   90.00
_cell.angle_beta   90.00
_cell.angle_gamma   90.00
#
_symmetry.space_group_name_H-M   'P 1'
#
loop_
_entity.id
_entity.type
_entity.pdbx_description
1 polymer ?
#
loop_
_entity_poly.entity_id
_entity_poly.type
_entity_poly.pdbx_seq_one_letter_code
_entity_poly.pdbx_strand_id
1 'polypeptide(L)' 'MERKGGQVVFRSRFLDFPGVFMLHCHMMNHEEMGMMQTVEVYKP' A
#
# COMPACT_ATOMS: atom_id res chain seq x y z
N MET A 1 -6.81 -1.59 -26.49
CA MET A 1 -7.12 -2.44 -25.32
C MET A 1 -7.72 -1.52 -24.26
N GLU A 2 -9.01 -1.67 -23.96
CA GLU A 2 -9.72 -0.80 -23.01
C GLU A 2 -9.32 -1.18 -21.58
N ARG A 3 -8.82 -0.22 -20.79
CA ARG A 3 -8.54 -0.45 -19.37
C ARG A 3 -9.86 -0.44 -18.61
N LYS A 4 -10.39 -1.61 -18.25
CA LYS A 4 -11.52 -1.68 -17.32
C LYS A 4 -11.03 -1.30 -15.92
N GLY A 5 -11.54 -0.20 -15.39
CA GLY A 5 -11.31 0.18 -13.99
C GLY A 5 -11.86 -0.88 -13.04
N GLY A 6 -11.30 -0.96 -11.84
CA GLY A 6 -11.76 -1.84 -10.77
C GLY A 6 -11.43 -1.24 -9.42
N GLN A 7 -12.24 -1.54 -8.40
CA GLN A 7 -12.05 -1.07 -7.03
C GLN A 7 -12.03 -2.26 -6.08
N VAL A 8 -11.10 -2.24 -5.11
CA VAL A 8 -11.01 -3.23 -4.03
C VAL A 8 -10.99 -2.47 -2.70
N VAL A 9 -11.76 -2.95 -1.73
CA VAL A 9 -11.79 -2.43 -0.35
C VAL A 9 -11.34 -3.54 0.59
N PHE A 10 -10.31 -3.28 1.40
CA PHE A 10 -9.80 -4.21 2.41
C PHE A 10 -9.65 -3.52 3.77
N ARG A 11 -9.63 -4.33 4.83
CA ARG A 11 -9.46 -3.88 6.21
C ARG A 11 -8.31 -4.66 6.85
N SER A 12 -7.34 -3.94 7.41
CA SER A 12 -6.18 -4.51 8.10
C SER A 12 -6.10 -3.99 9.53
N ARG A 13 -5.64 -4.82 10.46
CA ARG A 13 -5.40 -4.44 11.86
C ARG A 13 -3.92 -4.61 12.17
N PHE A 14 -3.26 -3.53 12.58
CA PHE A 14 -1.86 -3.53 12.99
C PHE A 14 -1.78 -3.67 14.51
N LEU A 15 -1.29 -4.81 15.00
CA LEU A 15 -1.36 -5.17 16.43
C LEU A 15 -0.03 -5.07 17.15
N ASP A 16 1.03 -5.61 16.54
CA ASP A 16 2.25 -5.95 17.29
C ASP A 16 3.37 -4.92 17.10
N PHE A 17 3.44 -4.29 15.93
CA PHE A 17 4.61 -3.49 15.52
C PHE A 17 4.20 -2.08 15.05
N PRO A 18 4.45 -1.03 15.85
CA PRO A 18 4.38 0.34 15.38
C PRO A 18 5.62 0.69 14.54
N GLY A 19 5.46 1.60 13.60
CA GLY A 19 6.55 2.05 12.72
C GLY A 19 6.07 2.51 11.35
N VAL A 20 7.04 2.87 10.50
CA VAL A 20 6.80 3.29 9.11
C VAL A 20 6.95 2.07 8.19
N PHE A 21 5.89 1.82 7.41
CA PHE A 21 5.81 0.74 6.44
C PHE A 21 5.52 1.29 5.04
N MET A 22 5.67 0.46 4.01
CA MET A 22 5.38 0.82 2.62
C MET A 22 4.09 0.17 2.14
N LEU A 23 3.25 0.95 1.50
CA LEU A 23 2.11 0.50 0.70
C LEU A 23 2.38 0.92 -0.74
N HIS A 24 2.45 -0.04 -1.65
CA HIS A 24 2.87 0.21 -3.02
C HIS A 24 2.30 -0.83 -3.98
N CYS A 25 2.37 -0.54 -5.27
CA CYS A 25 2.07 -1.54 -6.29
C CYS A 25 3.18 -2.60 -6.29
N HIS A 26 2.82 -3.88 -6.17
CA HIS A 26 3.81 -4.98 -6.18
C HIS A 26 4.35 -5.30 -7.59
N MET A 27 4.06 -4.45 -8.58
CA MET A 27 4.71 -4.48 -9.89
C MET A 27 5.99 -3.65 -9.80
N MET A 28 7.14 -4.31 -9.84
CA MET A 28 8.47 -3.72 -9.61
C MET A 28 8.70 -2.42 -10.39
N ASN A 29 8.42 -2.40 -11.70
CA ASN A 29 8.60 -1.19 -12.50
C ASN A 29 7.74 -0.01 -12.00
N HIS A 30 6.54 -0.27 -11.47
CA HIS A 30 5.70 0.79 -10.92
C HIS A 30 6.23 1.28 -9.57
N GLU A 31 6.73 0.38 -8.73
CA GLU A 31 7.39 0.73 -7.47
C GLU A 31 8.60 1.62 -7.71
N GLU A 32 9.51 1.26 -8.61
CA GLU A 32 10.71 2.04 -8.92
C GLU A 32 10.39 3.41 -9.52
N MET A 33 9.27 3.51 -10.25
CA MET A 33 8.73 4.79 -10.74
C MET A 33 8.00 5.61 -9.68
N GLY A 34 7.99 5.16 -8.41
CA GLY A 34 7.45 5.91 -7.28
C GLY A 34 5.98 5.64 -6.97
N MET A 35 5.39 4.55 -7.47
CA MET A 35 4.02 4.14 -7.11
C MET A 35 3.97 3.48 -5.72
N MET A 36 4.49 4.22 -4.74
CA MET A 36 4.68 3.85 -3.35
C MET A 36 4.21 4.94 -2.41
N GLN A 37 3.77 4.54 -1.23
CA GLN A 37 3.26 5.41 -0.17
C GLN A 37 3.78 4.91 1.18
N THR A 38 4.12 5.82 2.07
CA THR A 38 4.41 5.50 3.47
C THR A 38 3.11 5.37 4.26
N VAL A 39 3.02 4.31 5.06
CA VAL A 39 1.95 4.08 6.04
C VAL A 39 2.60 4.03 7.41
N GLU A 40 2.22 4.96 8.28
CA GLU A 40 2.72 4.99 9.64
C GLU A 40 1.69 4.40 10.60
N VAL A 41 2.13 3.39 11.34
CA VAL A 41 1.35 2.71 12.36
C VAL A 41 1.80 3.22 13.72
N TYR A 42 0.87 3.82 14.45
CA TYR A 42 1.12 4.34 15.80
C TYR A 42 0.40 3.50 16.84
N LYS A 43 0.94 3.52 18.07
CA LYS A 43 0.18 3.08 19.24
C LYS A 43 -0.94 4.10 19.50
N PRO A 44 -2.13 3.65 19.92
CA PRO A 44 -3.22 4.54 20.32
C PRO A 44 -2.80 5.50 21.44
#